data_AF-A0A939XR72-F1
#
_entry.id   AF-A0A939XR72-F1
#
_cell.length_a   1.000
_cell.length_b   1.000
_cell.length_c   1.000
_cell.angle_alpha   90.00
_cell.angle_beta   90.00
_cell.angle_gamma   90.00
#
_symmetry.space_group_name_H-M   'P 1'
#
loop_
_entity.id
_entity.type
_entity.pdbx_description
1 polymer ?
#
loop_
_entity_poly.entity_id
_entity_poly.type
_entity_poly.pdbx_seq_one_letter_code
_entity_poly.pdbx_strand_id
1 'polypeptide(L)'
;MKRILSFIMMCLIVSTIVNSKDLKLSSPDGMLTVTVGIDGGKAWYQVVRGGETVINRSALGFVLRDGDFKDNFKMGKTERSTHDEVWSQPWGEDAQVRNHYNELKVRLQEKGGAKRALDMVFRAFDDGVAFRYEFPRQR
;
A
#
# COMPACT_ATOMS: atom_id res chain seq x y z
N MET A 1 37.22 47.08 -24.47
CA MET A 1 38.46 46.27 -24.48
C MET A 1 38.40 45.26 -23.35
N LYS A 2 38.45 43.96 -23.69
CA LYS A 2 38.92 42.78 -22.90
C LYS A 2 38.58 42.76 -21.39
N ARG A 3 37.79 41.80 -20.89
CA ARG A 3 38.26 40.47 -20.38
C ARG A 3 37.02 39.67 -19.93
N ILE A 4 36.61 38.58 -20.59
CA ILE A 4 36.86 37.18 -20.20
C ILE A 4 36.87 36.97 -18.68
N LEU A 5 35.82 36.34 -18.13
CA LEU A 5 36.00 35.26 -17.15
C LEU A 5 34.78 34.32 -17.16
N SER A 6 35.07 33.12 -17.64
CA SER A 6 34.22 31.93 -17.59
C SER A 6 33.90 31.59 -16.13
N PHE A 7 32.62 31.41 -15.79
CA PHE A 7 32.24 30.76 -14.53
C PHE A 7 31.38 29.54 -14.85
N ILE A 8 31.97 28.40 -14.52
CA ILE A 8 31.53 27.04 -14.79
C ILE A 8 30.16 26.80 -14.16
N MET A 9 29.17 26.54 -15.01
CA MET A 9 27.87 25.98 -14.67
C MET A 9 28.06 24.52 -14.24
N MET A 10 28.40 24.28 -12.97
CA MET A 10 28.33 22.95 -12.38
C MET A 10 26.89 22.71 -11.93
N CYS A 11 26.08 22.23 -12.87
CA CYS A 11 24.71 21.78 -12.62
C CYS A 11 24.78 20.53 -11.75
N LEU A 12 24.66 20.71 -10.43
CA LEU A 12 24.54 19.61 -9.47
C LEU A 12 23.18 18.94 -9.74
N ILE A 13 23.19 17.84 -10.49
CA ILE A 13 22.01 16.99 -10.66
C ILE A 13 21.72 16.35 -9.30
N VAL A 14 20.95 17.04 -8.47
CA VAL A 14 20.31 16.45 -7.30
C VAL A 14 19.26 15.49 -7.86
N SER A 15 19.64 14.23 -8.01
CA SER A 15 18.69 13.17 -8.28
C SER A 15 17.76 13.08 -7.07
N THR A 16 16.55 13.62 -7.22
CA THR A 16 15.50 13.44 -6.22
C THR A 16 15.14 11.96 -6.19
N ILE A 17 15.64 11.25 -5.18
CA ILE A 17 15.13 9.93 -4.86
C ILE A 17 13.67 10.15 -4.44
N VAL A 18 12.74 9.87 -5.34
CA VAL A 18 11.32 9.80 -5.00
C VAL A 18 11.15 8.61 -4.08
N ASN A 19 11.36 8.83 -2.78
CA ASN A 19 10.95 7.89 -1.75
C ASN A 19 9.42 7.93 -1.74
N SER A 20 8.79 6.92 -2.34
CA SER A 20 7.35 6.71 -2.19
C SER A 20 7.11 6.47 -0.70
N LYS A 21 6.55 7.46 0.00
CA LYS A 21 6.29 7.37 1.44
C LYS A 21 5.41 6.16 1.72
N ASP A 22 5.90 5.25 2.55
CA ASP A 22 5.13 4.10 3.00
C ASP A 22 3.79 4.54 3.61
N LEU A 23 2.74 3.77 3.35
CA LEU A 23 1.40 3.99 3.87
C LEU A 23 1.18 3.12 5.10
N LYS A 24 0.73 3.73 6.20
CA LYS A 24 0.40 3.02 7.44
C LYS A 24 -1.09 2.95 7.68
N LEU A 25 -1.59 1.83 8.19
CA LEU A 25 -2.96 1.61 8.65
C LEU A 25 -2.88 0.98 10.04
N SER A 26 -3.48 1.62 11.06
CA SER A 26 -3.51 1.09 12.42
C SER A 26 -4.90 0.57 12.76
N SER A 27 -4.98 -0.46 13.60
CA SER A 27 -6.24 -0.93 14.20
C SER A 27 -6.89 0.17 15.04
N PRO A 28 -8.19 0.06 15.35
CA PRO A 28 -8.87 1.01 16.23
C PRO A 28 -8.20 1.21 17.59
N ASP A 29 -7.68 0.16 18.22
CA ASP A 29 -6.93 0.23 19.48
C ASP A 29 -5.47 0.69 19.33
N GLY A 30 -5.00 0.83 18.09
CA GLY A 30 -3.63 1.23 17.75
C GLY A 30 -2.56 0.16 17.98
N MET A 31 -2.89 -1.02 18.50
CA MET A 31 -1.92 -2.06 18.82
C MET A 31 -1.37 -2.75 17.57
N LEU A 32 -2.17 -2.84 16.51
CA LEU A 32 -1.78 -3.44 15.25
C LEU A 32 -1.56 -2.36 14.19
N THR A 33 -0.49 -2.47 13.42
CA THR A 33 -0.21 -1.58 12.28
C THR A 33 0.23 -2.36 11.05
N VAL A 34 -0.48 -2.15 9.95
CA VAL A 34 -0.10 -2.57 8.60
C VAL A 34 0.68 -1.44 7.94
N THR A 35 1.84 -1.74 7.38
CA THR A 35 2.60 -0.82 6.53
C THR A 35 2.65 -1.36 5.12
N VAL A 36 2.34 -0.54 4.12
CA VAL A 36 2.38 -0.88 2.70
C VAL A 36 3.37 0.04 2.02
N GLY A 37 4.26 -0.52 1.21
CA GLY A 37 5.30 0.24 0.52
C GLY A 37 5.60 -0.32 -0.87
N ILE A 38 6.46 0.39 -1.59
CA ILE A 38 7.01 -0.05 -2.87
C ILE A 38 8.53 0.13 -2.81
N ASP A 39 9.26 -0.95 -3.08
CA ASP A 39 10.71 -0.93 -3.19
C ASP A 39 11.13 -1.49 -4.55
N GLY A 40 11.93 -0.73 -5.31
CA GLY A 40 12.34 -1.11 -6.67
C GLY A 40 11.17 -1.41 -7.63
N GLY A 41 9.98 -0.86 -7.38
CA GLY A 41 8.76 -1.16 -8.14
C GLY A 41 7.99 -2.40 -7.69
N LYS A 42 8.48 -3.15 -6.69
CA LYS A 42 7.78 -4.28 -6.08
C LYS A 42 7.00 -3.81 -4.87
N ALA A 43 5.69 -4.05 -4.87
CA ALA A 43 4.83 -3.73 -3.74
C ALA A 43 5.04 -4.74 -2.61
N TRP A 44 4.99 -4.26 -1.37
CA TRP A 44 5.13 -5.09 -0.18
C TRP A 44 4.22 -4.61 0.96
N TYR A 45 3.94 -5.49 1.91
CA TYR A 45 3.33 -5.14 3.19
C TYR A 45 4.09 -5.73 4.38
N GLN A 46 3.91 -5.14 5.55
CA GLN A 46 4.43 -5.58 6.84
C GLN A 46 3.34 -5.43 7.90
N VAL A 47 3.30 -6.32 8.89
CA VAL A 47 2.40 -6.19 10.03
C VAL A 47 3.20 -6.18 11.33
N VAL A 48 2.93 -5.18 12.16
CA VAL A 48 3.50 -5.01 13.51
C VAL A 48 2.36 -5.04 14.51
N ARG A 49 2.53 -5.75 15.63
CA ARG A 49 1.59 -5.75 16.75
C ARG A 49 2.32 -5.51 18.06
N GLY A 50 1.88 -4.54 18.85
CA GLY A 50 2.51 -4.20 20.14
C GLY A 50 3.99 -3.81 20.03
N GLY A 51 4.42 -3.30 18.86
CA GLY A 51 5.82 -2.99 18.57
C GLY A 51 6.64 -4.14 17.99
N GLU A 52 6.13 -5.37 17.98
CA GLU A 52 6.81 -6.53 17.41
C GLU A 52 6.36 -6.82 15.98
N THR A 53 7.31 -7.15 15.10
CA THR A 53 6.97 -7.54 13.72
C THR A 53 6.42 -8.96 13.72
N VAL A 54 5.14 -9.11 13.36
CA VAL A 54 4.47 -10.41 13.25
C VAL A 54 4.46 -10.94 11.82
N ILE A 55 4.47 -10.03 10.83
CA ILE A 55 4.67 -10.37 9.41
C ILE A 55 5.77 -9.47 8.86
N ASN A 56 6.89 -10.08 8.47
CA ASN A 56 7.98 -9.40 7.78
C ASN A 56 7.52 -8.88 6.41
N ARG A 57 8.32 -7.99 5.81
CA ARG A 57 8.06 -7.48 4.46
C ARG A 57 7.77 -8.62 3.49
N SER A 58 6.53 -8.66 3.03
CA SER A 58 5.97 -9.72 2.18
C SER A 58 5.49 -9.11 0.87
N ALA A 59 5.85 -9.74 -0.24
CA ALA A 59 5.59 -9.20 -1.58
C ALA A 59 4.11 -9.27 -1.97
N LEU A 60 3.67 -8.33 -2.80
CA LEU A 60 2.31 -8.27 -3.35
C LEU A 60 2.36 -8.25 -4.88
N GLY A 61 1.53 -9.08 -5.52
CA GLY A 61 1.37 -9.08 -6.98
C GLY A 61 1.09 -10.47 -7.55
N PHE A 62 1.02 -10.55 -8.88
CA PHE A 62 0.69 -11.77 -9.61
C PHE A 62 1.68 -12.07 -10.75
N VAL A 63 1.86 -13.36 -11.03
CA VAL A 63 2.39 -13.86 -12.30
C VAL A 63 1.18 -14.27 -13.14
N LEU A 64 1.00 -13.64 -14.29
CA LEU A 64 -0.13 -13.92 -15.19
C LEU A 64 0.39 -14.54 -16.47
N ARG A 65 -0.44 -15.35 -17.14
CA ARG A 65 -0.07 -16.02 -18.39
C ARG A 65 0.41 -15.03 -19.47
N ASP A 66 -0.27 -13.89 -19.57
CA ASP A 66 -0.06 -12.92 -20.64
C ASP A 66 0.77 -11.70 -20.17
N GLY A 67 1.53 -11.85 -19.08
CA GLY A 67 2.50 -10.87 -18.60
C GLY A 67 2.42 -10.58 -17.09
N ASP A 68 3.57 -10.66 -16.44
CA ASP A 68 3.75 -10.43 -15.00
C ASP A 68 3.09 -9.14 -14.51
N PHE A 69 2.45 -9.21 -13.35
CA PHE A 69 1.79 -8.09 -12.68
C PHE A 69 2.19 -8.04 -11.20
N LYS A 70 3.51 -8.08 -10.97
CA LYS A 70 4.15 -8.21 -9.64
C LYS A 70 5.23 -7.17 -9.36
N ASP A 71 5.60 -6.38 -10.36
CA ASP A 71 6.64 -5.37 -10.25
C ASP A 71 6.29 -4.15 -11.11
N ASN A 72 7.25 -3.22 -11.22
CA ASN A 72 7.09 -1.98 -11.96
C ASN A 72 5.89 -1.13 -11.50
N PHE A 73 5.49 -1.26 -10.24
CA PHE A 73 4.41 -0.48 -9.66
C PHE A 73 4.87 0.92 -9.23
N LYS A 74 3.93 1.86 -9.27
CA LYS A 74 3.92 3.09 -8.48
C LYS A 74 2.64 3.13 -7.64
N MET A 75 2.70 3.79 -6.48
CA MET A 75 1.50 4.09 -5.72
C MET A 75 0.67 5.14 -6.46
N GLY A 76 -0.63 4.87 -6.56
CA GLY A 76 -1.63 5.75 -7.13
C GLY A 76 -2.54 6.32 -6.05
N LYS A 77 -3.84 6.41 -6.36
CA LYS A 77 -4.87 6.91 -5.44
C LYS A 77 -4.90 6.04 -4.17
N THR A 78 -5.05 6.71 -3.04
CA THR A 78 -5.22 6.07 -1.72
C THR A 78 -6.54 6.56 -1.12
N GLU A 79 -7.29 5.65 -0.52
CA GLU A 79 -8.56 5.92 0.18
C GLU A 79 -8.51 5.28 1.57
N ARG A 80 -9.12 5.94 2.55
CA ARG A 80 -9.17 5.49 3.94
C ARG A 80 -10.59 5.62 4.46
N SER A 81 -11.00 4.67 5.27
CA SER A 81 -12.30 4.69 5.94
C SER A 81 -12.20 3.94 7.27
N THR A 82 -13.21 4.12 8.11
CA THR A 82 -13.42 3.38 9.35
C THR A 82 -14.83 2.82 9.30
N HIS A 83 -14.99 1.60 9.79
CA HIS A 83 -16.26 0.91 9.84
C HIS A 83 -16.46 0.36 11.26
N ASP A 84 -17.63 0.60 11.84
CA ASP A 84 -18.02 0.08 13.15
C ASP A 84 -19.52 -0.24 13.12
N GLU A 85 -19.84 -1.52 13.03
CA GLU A 85 -21.22 -1.99 13.07
C GLU A 85 -21.34 -3.24 13.94
N VAL A 86 -22.55 -3.53 14.41
CA VAL A 86 -22.87 -4.79 15.07
C VAL A 86 -23.96 -5.49 14.27
N TRP A 87 -23.77 -6.76 13.95
CA TRP A 87 -24.74 -7.57 13.24
C TRP A 87 -25.12 -8.81 14.04
N SER A 88 -26.33 -9.31 13.82
CA SER A 88 -26.87 -10.49 14.52
C SER A 88 -26.79 -11.74 13.66
N GLN A 89 -26.29 -12.82 14.22
CA GLN A 89 -26.21 -14.11 13.54
C GLN A 89 -27.50 -14.92 13.75
N PRO A 90 -27.98 -15.66 12.74
CA PRO A 90 -29.11 -16.57 12.93
C PRO A 90 -28.74 -17.80 13.79
N TRP A 91 -27.46 -18.17 13.81
CA TRP A 91 -26.86 -19.25 14.60
C TRP A 91 -25.34 -19.01 14.65
N GLY A 92 -24.67 -19.48 15.70
CA GLY A 92 -23.24 -19.28 15.91
C GLY A 92 -22.85 -19.33 17.39
N GLU A 93 -21.56 -19.17 17.67
CA GLU A 93 -21.03 -19.09 19.04
C GLU A 93 -21.46 -17.78 19.72
N ASP A 94 -21.55 -16.68 18.95
CA ASP A 94 -21.98 -15.38 19.41
C ASP A 94 -23.24 -14.91 18.66
N ALA A 95 -24.27 -14.49 19.40
CA ALA A 95 -25.49 -13.96 18.79
C ALA A 95 -25.29 -12.60 18.11
N GLN A 96 -24.35 -11.80 18.60
CA GLN A 96 -24.01 -10.47 18.08
C GLN A 96 -22.51 -10.37 17.82
N VAL A 97 -22.15 -9.93 16.61
CA VAL A 97 -20.75 -9.77 16.20
C VAL A 97 -20.50 -8.32 15.85
N ARG A 98 -19.49 -7.72 16.51
CA ARG A 98 -19.01 -6.38 16.18
C ARG A 98 -17.98 -6.44 15.06
N ASN A 99 -18.21 -5.69 14.01
CA ASN A 99 -17.34 -5.53 12.86
C ASN A 99 -16.73 -4.13 12.89
N HIS A 100 -15.60 -3.99 13.59
CA HIS A 100 -14.91 -2.72 13.81
C HIS A 100 -13.49 -2.76 13.24
N TYR A 101 -13.24 -1.94 12.22
CA TYR A 101 -11.93 -1.87 11.56
C TYR A 101 -11.65 -0.51 10.94
N ASN A 102 -10.36 -0.22 10.78
CA ASN A 102 -9.90 0.81 9.85
C ASN A 102 -9.53 0.17 8.52
N GLU A 103 -9.83 0.83 7.40
CA GLU A 103 -9.55 0.36 6.04
C GLU A 103 -8.57 1.30 5.31
N LEU A 104 -7.69 0.69 4.51
CA LEU A 104 -6.81 1.37 3.57
C LEU A 104 -6.93 0.70 2.21
N LYS A 105 -7.39 1.47 1.22
CA LYS A 105 -7.38 1.07 -0.18
C LYS A 105 -6.28 1.81 -0.93
N VAL A 106 -5.36 1.09 -1.55
CA VAL A 106 -4.21 1.62 -2.29
C VAL A 106 -4.24 1.12 -3.72
N ARG A 107 -4.23 2.04 -4.68
CA ARG A 107 -4.04 1.67 -6.09
C ARG A 107 -2.56 1.45 -6.39
N LEU A 108 -2.21 0.24 -6.78
CA LEU A 108 -0.94 -0.08 -7.43
C LEU A 108 -1.11 0.07 -8.93
N GLN A 109 -0.25 0.87 -9.55
CA GLN A 109 -0.35 1.23 -10.97
C GLN A 109 0.96 0.89 -11.65
N GLU A 110 0.94 0.11 -12.74
CA GLU A 110 2.14 -0.12 -13.54
C GLU A 110 2.71 1.18 -14.12
N LYS A 111 4.04 1.31 -14.11
CA LYS A 111 4.77 2.40 -14.76
C LYS A 111 4.97 2.05 -16.24
N GLY A 112 4.29 2.78 -17.12
CA GLY A 112 4.41 2.56 -18.56
C GLY A 112 3.68 1.29 -19.03
N GLY A 113 3.91 0.89 -20.28
CA GLY A 113 3.21 -0.22 -20.92
C GLY A 113 1.69 -0.02 -20.94
N ALA A 114 0.94 -1.10 -20.66
CA ALA A 114 -0.52 -1.11 -20.58
C ALA A 114 -1.07 -0.27 -19.42
N LYS A 115 -0.22 0.18 -18.47
CA LYS A 115 -0.63 0.93 -17.27
C LYS A 115 -1.81 0.23 -16.59
N ARG A 116 -1.64 -1.05 -16.28
CA ARG A 116 -2.66 -1.80 -15.56
C ARG A 116 -2.74 -1.33 -14.11
N ALA A 117 -3.94 -1.42 -13.54
CA ALA A 117 -4.23 -1.05 -12.16
C ALA A 117 -4.68 -2.27 -11.35
N LEU A 118 -4.20 -2.32 -10.10
CA LEU A 118 -4.52 -3.32 -9.09
C LEU A 118 -4.77 -2.59 -7.78
N ASP A 119 -5.96 -2.72 -7.21
CA ASP A 119 -6.26 -2.11 -5.93
C ASP A 119 -5.99 -3.11 -4.80
N MET A 120 -5.23 -2.69 -3.80
CA MET A 120 -5.04 -3.41 -2.55
C MET A 120 -5.98 -2.85 -1.49
N VAL A 121 -6.79 -3.69 -0.86
CA VAL A 121 -7.67 -3.29 0.25
C VAL A 121 -7.22 -4.00 1.50
N PHE A 122 -6.80 -3.25 2.51
CA PHE A 122 -6.44 -3.74 3.84
C PHE A 122 -7.47 -3.30 4.86
N ARG A 123 -7.83 -4.19 5.78
CA ARG A 123 -8.61 -3.90 6.98
C ARG A 123 -7.80 -4.31 8.21
N ALA A 124 -7.66 -3.40 9.15
CA ALA A 124 -7.01 -3.65 10.43
C ALA A 124 -8.06 -3.66 11.53
N PHE A 125 -8.20 -4.81 12.17
CA PHE A 125 -8.97 -5.06 13.38
C PHE A 125 -8.00 -5.07 14.58
N ASP A 126 -8.52 -4.95 15.79
CA ASP A 126 -7.69 -4.98 17.02
C ASP A 126 -6.95 -6.31 17.20
N ASP A 127 -7.52 -7.40 16.67
CA ASP A 127 -7.03 -8.77 16.78
C ASP A 127 -6.42 -9.34 15.49
N GLY A 128 -6.55 -8.66 14.36
CA GLY A 128 -6.14 -9.22 13.07
C GLY A 128 -6.11 -8.26 11.88
N VAL A 129 -5.67 -8.80 10.74
CA VAL A 129 -5.62 -8.10 9.45
C VAL A 129 -6.30 -8.94 8.39
N ALA A 130 -7.15 -8.32 7.59
CA ALA A 130 -7.65 -8.88 6.36
C ALA A 130 -7.16 -8.06 5.18
N PHE A 131 -6.84 -8.70 4.05
CA PHE A 131 -6.56 -7.98 2.82
C PHE A 131 -7.05 -8.73 1.60
N ARG A 132 -7.30 -8.00 0.52
CA ARG A 132 -7.66 -8.55 -0.78
C ARG A 132 -7.12 -7.71 -1.92
N TYR A 133 -7.08 -8.33 -3.09
CA TYR A 133 -6.85 -7.68 -4.38
C TYR A 133 -8.19 -7.37 -5.05
N GLU A 134 -8.29 -6.19 -5.65
CA GLU A 134 -9.41 -5.80 -6.51
C GLU A 134 -8.86 -5.43 -7.90
N PHE A 135 -9.41 -6.06 -8.94
CA PHE A 135 -9.07 -5.77 -10.33
C PHE A 135 -10.09 -4.78 -10.90
N PRO A 136 -9.80 -3.46 -10.91
CA PRO A 136 -10.70 -2.50 -11.52
C PRO A 136 -10.86 -2.79 -13.02
N ARG A 137 -12.06 -2.52 -13.55
CA ARG A 137 -12.29 -2.54 -14.99
C ARG A 137 -11.31 -1.57 -15.66
N GLN A 138 -10.55 -2.09 -16.60
CA GLN A 138 -9.52 -1.36 -17.35
C GLN A 138 -9.60 -1.73 -18.84
N ARG A 139 -9.04 -0.88 -19.71
CA ARG A 139 -9.04 -1.03 -21.17
C ARG A 139 -7.66 -1.40 -21.66
#